data_AF-A0A9P3EGB2-F1
#
_entry.id   AF-A0A9P3EGB2-F1
#
_cell.length_a   1.000
_cell.length_b   1.000
_cell.length_c   1.000
_cell.angle_alpha   90.00
_cell.angle_beta   90.00
_cell.angle_gamma   90.00
#
_symmetry.space_group_name_H-M   'P 1'
#
loop_
_entity.id
_entity.type
_entity.pdbx_description
1 polymer ?
#
loop_
_entity_poly.entity_id
_entity_poly.type
_entity_poly.pdbx_seq_one_letter_code
_entity_poly.pdbx_strand_id
1 'polypeptide(L)'
;MSSEKFTVGDMKRKLVGLDDSLELTFSGGLTFYRIKRYGDDEVYIEFDEAVGDLTDAFKKRNPGVKVAFIETSAADWSEDGIVGGPISVTVT
;
A
#
# COMPACT_ATOMS: atom_id res chain seq x y z
N MET A 1 0.42 14.85 11.96
CA MET A 1 1.61 14.28 11.29
C MET A 1 1.95 15.20 10.13
N SER A 2 3.21 15.59 9.97
CA SER A 2 3.61 16.42 8.83
C SER A 2 3.34 15.63 7.55
N SER A 3 2.59 16.27 6.65
CA SER A 3 2.36 15.83 5.27
C SER A 3 3.62 16.12 4.46
N GLU A 4 4.73 15.45 4.79
CA GLU A 4 5.90 15.55 3.95
C GLU A 4 5.66 14.70 2.70
N LYS A 5 5.35 15.40 1.60
CA LYS A 5 5.20 14.79 0.28
C LYS A 5 6.50 14.08 -0.06
N PHE A 6 6.43 12.78 -0.34
CA PHE A 6 7.56 12.00 -0.83
C PHE A 6 7.50 11.96 -2.36
N THR A 7 8.49 12.54 -3.02
CA THR A 7 8.52 12.64 -4.49
C THR A 7 9.32 11.51 -5.13
N VAL A 8 9.14 11.31 -6.44
CA VAL A 8 10.02 10.43 -7.24
C VAL A 8 11.49 10.87 -7.14
N GLY A 9 11.75 12.18 -7.02
CA GLY A 9 13.10 12.72 -6.82
C GLY A 9 13.71 12.29 -5.49
N ASP A 10 12.91 12.21 -4.42
CA ASP A 10 13.36 11.74 -3.10
C ASP A 10 13.73 10.26 -3.13
N MET A 11 12.91 9.44 -3.81
CA MET A 11 13.22 8.03 -4.01
C MET A 11 14.54 7.86 -4.76
N LYS A 12 14.71 8.56 -5.90
CA LYS A 12 15.96 8.51 -6.66
C LYS A 12 17.17 8.86 -5.80
N ARG A 13 17.09 9.94 -5.01
CA ARG A 13 18.16 10.35 -4.08
C ARG A 13 18.50 9.28 -3.05
N LYS A 14 17.51 8.56 -2.52
CA LYS A 14 17.74 7.47 -1.54
C LYS A 14 18.42 6.25 -2.16
N LEU A 15 18.26 6.04 -3.47
CA LEU A 15 18.84 4.90 -4.19
C LEU A 15 20.21 5.23 -4.83
N VAL A 16 20.65 6.49 -4.80
CA VAL A 16 21.96 6.88 -5.38
C VAL A 16 23.09 6.06 -4.74
N GLY A 17 23.89 5.42 -5.58
CA GLY A 17 25.07 4.66 -5.17
C GLY A 17 24.79 3.20 -4.77
N LEU A 18 23.52 2.78 -4.78
CA LEU A 18 23.18 1.36 -4.72
C LEU A 18 23.42 0.73 -6.09
N ASP A 19 23.79 -0.55 -6.10
CA ASP A 19 23.95 -1.33 -7.32
C ASP A 19 22.57 -1.67 -7.93
N ASP A 20 22.43 -1.51 -9.25
CA ASP A 20 21.16 -1.71 -9.96
C ASP A 20 20.64 -3.16 -9.90
N SER A 21 21.47 -4.14 -9.54
CA SER A 21 21.06 -5.53 -9.35
C SER A 21 20.49 -5.82 -7.96
N LEU A 22 20.55 -4.86 -7.03
CA LEU A 22 20.01 -5.05 -5.68
C LEU A 22 18.49 -5.12 -5.71
N GLU A 23 17.96 -6.17 -5.09
CA GLU A 23 16.53 -6.34 -4.91
C GLU A 23 15.99 -5.38 -3.83
N LEU A 24 14.89 -4.69 -4.15
CA LEU A 24 14.13 -3.91 -3.18
C LEU A 24 13.08 -4.78 -2.51
N THR A 25 13.28 -5.10 -1.24
CA THR A 25 12.30 -5.83 -0.42
C THR A 25 11.53 -4.90 0.50
N PHE A 26 10.24 -5.14 0.71
CA PHE A 26 9.40 -4.34 1.58
C PHE A 26 9.12 -5.08 2.90
N SER A 27 9.26 -4.36 4.01
CA SER A 27 9.00 -4.94 5.34
C SER A 27 7.50 -5.19 5.55
N GLY A 28 7.18 -6.20 6.35
CA GLY A 28 5.79 -6.55 6.67
C GLY A 28 5.13 -7.53 5.69
N GLY A 29 5.93 -8.22 4.86
CA GLY A 29 5.43 -9.20 3.89
C GLY A 29 4.82 -8.57 2.64
N LEU A 30 5.04 -7.27 2.43
CA LEU A 30 4.55 -6.55 1.26
C LEU A 30 5.33 -6.95 0.00
N THR A 31 4.62 -7.11 -1.09
CA THR A 31 5.14 -7.51 -2.40
C THR A 31 4.83 -6.39 -3.39
N PHE A 32 5.86 -5.90 -4.07
CA PHE A 32 5.65 -4.86 -5.07
C PHE A 32 4.79 -5.39 -6.21
N TYR A 33 3.75 -4.63 -6.58
CA TYR A 33 2.93 -4.95 -7.74
C TYR A 33 3.31 -4.07 -8.93
N ARG A 34 3.03 -2.76 -8.85
CA ARG A 34 3.31 -1.82 -9.95
C ARG A 34 3.43 -0.38 -9.49
N ILE A 35 3.96 0.46 -10.39
CA ILE A 35 3.84 1.91 -10.30
C ILE A 35 2.78 2.38 -11.29
N LYS A 36 1.73 3.03 -10.80
CA LYS A 36 0.61 3.54 -11.60
C LYS A 36 0.59 5.07 -11.57
N ARG A 37 0.37 5.72 -12.72
CA ARG A 37 0.12 7.18 -12.74
C ARG A 37 -1.28 7.49 -12.19
N TYR A 38 -1.36 8.48 -11.32
CA TYR A 38 -2.61 8.99 -10.77
C TYR A 38 -2.69 10.49 -11.06
N GLY A 39 -3.50 10.86 -12.07
CA GLY A 39 -3.52 12.23 -12.57
C GLY A 39 -2.19 12.66 -13.20
N ASP A 40 -2.01 13.98 -13.32
CA ASP A 40 -0.87 14.57 -14.03
C ASP A 40 0.40 14.64 -13.19
N ASP A 41 0.28 14.76 -11.86
CA ASP A 41 1.39 15.09 -10.96
C ASP A 41 1.71 14.02 -9.91
N GLU A 42 1.00 12.89 -9.89
CA GLU A 42 1.16 11.85 -8.86
C GLU A 42 1.34 10.44 -9.45
N VAL A 43 2.07 9.61 -8.72
CA VAL A 43 2.18 8.17 -8.98
C VAL A 43 1.93 7.40 -7.71
N TYR A 44 1.27 6.26 -7.83
CA TYR A 44 1.08 5.30 -6.75
C TYR A 44 2.03 4.13 -6.91
N ILE A 45 2.63 3.71 -5.81
CA ILE A 45 3.25 2.40 -5.67
C ILE A 45 2.16 1.50 -5.10
N GLU A 46 1.68 0.59 -5.93
CA GLU A 46 0.71 -0.43 -5.54
C GLU A 46 1.47 -1.68 -5.11
N PHE A 47 0.99 -2.30 -4.05
CA PHE A 47 1.48 -3.59 -3.58
C PHE A 47 0.44 -4.68 -3.84
N ASP A 48 0.89 -5.93 -3.92
CA ASP A 48 0.07 -7.10 -4.18
C ASP A 48 -0.63 -7.61 -2.91
N GLU A 49 -1.14 -6.68 -2.08
CA GLU A 49 -1.86 -7.01 -0.86
C GLU A 49 -3.26 -6.40 -0.87
N ALA A 50 -4.23 -7.24 -0.50
CA ALA A 50 -5.58 -6.79 -0.26
C ALA A 50 -5.63 -5.90 1.00
N VAL A 51 -6.28 -4.75 0.89
CA VAL A 51 -6.50 -3.83 2.01
C VAL A 51 -7.95 -3.93 2.47
N GLY A 52 -8.16 -4.24 3.75
CA GLY A 52 -9.48 -4.17 4.37
C GLY A 52 -9.80 -2.75 4.83
N ASP A 53 -11.02 -2.26 4.57
CA ASP A 53 -11.48 -1.04 5.23
C ASP A 53 -11.79 -1.35 6.70
N LEU A 54 -11.30 -0.46 7.54
CA LEU A 54 -11.47 -0.56 8.97
C LEU A 54 -12.70 0.22 9.38
N THR A 55 -13.66 -0.45 10.00
CA THR A 55 -14.86 0.22 10.52
C THR A 55 -14.49 1.31 11.53
N ASP A 56 -15.31 2.37 11.63
CA ASP A 56 -15.10 3.44 12.61
C ASP A 56 -15.01 2.93 14.05
N ALA A 57 -15.82 1.91 14.38
CA ALA A 57 -15.79 1.26 15.67
C ALA A 57 -14.42 0.59 15.94
N PHE A 58 -13.84 -0.08 14.95
CA PHE A 58 -12.51 -0.68 15.06
C PHE A 58 -11.43 0.40 15.19
N LYS A 59 -11.45 1.44 14.34
CA LYS A 59 -10.52 2.58 14.40
C LYS A 59 -10.56 3.28 15.76
N LYS A 60 -11.75 3.46 16.34
CA LYS A 60 -11.94 4.07 17.67
C LYS A 60 -11.34 3.22 18.80
N ARG A 61 -11.45 1.89 18.71
CA ARG A 61 -10.86 0.96 19.69
C ARG A 61 -9.36 0.79 19.52
N ASN A 62 -8.86 0.94 18.30
CA ASN A 62 -7.47 0.69 17.92
C ASN A 62 -6.86 1.92 17.22
N PRO A 63 -6.66 3.05 17.92
CA PRO A 63 -6.20 4.31 17.31
C PRO A 63 -4.79 4.22 16.68
N GLY A 64 -4.00 3.19 17.04
CA GLY A 64 -2.71 2.92 16.44
C GLY A 64 -2.78 2.18 15.09
N VAL A 65 -3.93 1.63 14.72
CA VAL A 65 -4.10 0.85 13.48
C VAL A 65 -4.69 1.74 12.40
N LYS A 66 -3.93 1.96 11.33
CA LYS A 66 -4.34 2.81 10.20
C LYS A 66 -4.81 2.02 8.98
N VAL A 67 -4.27 0.83 8.78
CA VAL A 67 -4.53 -0.05 7.64
C VAL A 67 -4.46 -1.49 8.12
N ALA A 68 -5.27 -2.36 7.53
CA ALA A 68 -5.12 -3.81 7.68
C ALA A 68 -4.92 -4.43 6.30
N PHE A 69 -3.86 -5.23 6.19
CA PHE A 69 -3.65 -6.10 5.05
C PHE A 69 -4.32 -7.44 5.36
N ILE A 70 -5.00 -8.00 4.36
CA ILE A 70 -5.69 -9.28 4.45
C ILE A 70 -5.15 -10.19 3.35
N GLU A 71 -5.39 -11.49 3.50
CA GLU A 71 -4.95 -12.48 2.52
C GLU A 71 -5.54 -12.16 1.14
N THR A 72 -4.70 -12.23 0.11
CA THR A 72 -5.04 -11.89 -1.27
C THR A 72 -6.17 -12.74 -1.83
N SER A 73 -6.27 -14.01 -1.38
CA SER A 73 -7.36 -14.93 -1.73
C SER A 73 -8.73 -14.51 -1.22
N ALA A 74 -8.79 -13.56 -0.27
CA ALA A 74 -10.05 -13.03 0.24
C ALA A 74 -10.62 -11.90 -0.64
N ALA A 75 -9.86 -11.39 -1.62
CA ALA A 75 -10.24 -10.26 -2.47
C ALA A 75 -10.39 -10.65 -3.95
N ASP A 76 -11.34 -10.01 -4.64
CA ASP A 76 -11.46 -10.12 -6.10
C ASP A 76 -10.43 -9.19 -6.78
N TRP A 77 -9.94 -9.59 -7.95
CA TRP A 77 -8.91 -8.86 -8.70
C TRP A 77 -9.30 -8.68 -10.18
N SER A 78 -8.84 -7.59 -10.79
CA SER A 78 -8.86 -7.35 -12.24
C SER A 78 -7.48 -6.88 -12.71
N GLU A 79 -7.35 -6.66 -14.03
CA GLU A 79 -6.16 -6.05 -14.64
C GLU A 79 -5.83 -4.67 -14.02
N ASP A 80 -6.81 -4.01 -13.42
CA ASP A 80 -6.65 -2.72 -12.75
C ASP A 80 -6.35 -2.82 -11.25
N GLY A 81 -6.20 -4.01 -10.67
CA GLY A 81 -5.96 -4.24 -9.24
C GLY A 81 -7.17 -4.85 -8.53
N ILE A 82 -7.24 -4.69 -7.20
CA ILE A 82 -8.35 -5.21 -6.37
C ILE A 82 -9.69 -4.64 -6.86
N VAL A 83 -10.66 -5.52 -7.06
CA VAL A 83 -12.02 -5.22 -7.48
C VAL A 83 -12.94 -5.45 -6.28
N GLY A 84 -13.81 -4.50 -6.00
CA GLY A 84 -14.86 -4.65 -4.98
C GLY A 84 -14.78 -3.62 -3.87
N GLY A 85 -15.90 -3.48 -3.16
CA GLY A 85 -15.96 -2.69 -1.93
C GLY A 85 -15.08 -3.31 -0.86
N PRO A 86 -14.58 -2.51 0.09
CA PRO A 86 -13.60 -3.01 1.04
C PRO A 86 -14.13 -4.17 1.89
N ILE A 87 -13.29 -5.17 2.11
CA ILE A 87 -13.62 -6.31 2.96
C ILE A 87 -13.68 -5.84 4.41
N SER A 88 -14.87 -5.95 5.00
CA SER A 88 -15.11 -5.56 6.38
C SER A 88 -14.52 -6.62 7.32
N VAL A 89 -13.39 -6.31 7.93
CA VAL A 89 -12.77 -7.20 8.93
C VAL A 89 -13.43 -6.97 10.29
N THR A 90 -14.10 -8.00 10.81
CA THR A 90 -14.66 -8.00 12.17
C THR A 90 -13.77 -8.85 13.07
N VAL A 91 -12.92 -8.19 13.87
CA VAL A 91 -12.17 -8.87 14.93
C VAL A 91 -13.07 -8.91 16.17
N THR A 92 -13.36 -10.12 16.65
CA THR A 92 -14.12 -10.38 17.89
C THR A 92 -13.23 -10.28 19.11
#